data_AF-A0A7V5PY27-F1
#
_entry.id   AF-A0A7V5PY27-F1
#
_cell.length_a   1.000
_cell.length_b   1.000
_cell.length_c   1.000
_cell.angle_alpha   90.00
_cell.angle_beta   90.00
_cell.angle_gamma   90.00
#
_symmetry.space_group_name_H-M   'P 1'
#
loop_
_entity.id
_entity.type
_entity.pdbx_description
1 polymer ?
#
loop_
_entity_poly.entity_id
_entity_poly.type
_entity_poly.pdbx_seq_one_letter_code
_entity_poly.pdbx_strand_id
1 'polypeptide(L)'
;MKASRDAAAGQATGIKLTKLSVPELQARYREVVGRDTGSSAKNDLVWKIRQAEKGKVPIGPRGNTRREGPGPDFKVLPLRMEADLVTQLDEARERLGLKSRMELFRRSLHAFLLEAGEVRVAELFASER
;
A
#
# COMPACT_ATOMS: atom_id res chain seq x y z
N MET A 1 -1.69 44.68 -4.56
CA MET A 1 -2.31 43.99 -5.72
C MET A 1 -2.63 42.55 -5.33
N LYS A 2 -3.92 42.18 -5.42
CA LYS A 2 -4.56 40.85 -5.23
C LYS A 2 -4.39 40.18 -3.85
N ALA A 3 -5.25 40.48 -2.87
CA ALA A 3 -6.65 40.04 -2.70
C ALA A 3 -6.79 38.71 -1.92
N SER A 4 -7.11 38.89 -0.63
CA SER A 4 -8.22 38.26 0.11
C SER A 4 -8.30 36.73 0.19
N ARG A 5 -8.15 36.22 1.42
CA ARG A 5 -9.01 35.17 1.99
C ARG A 5 -9.12 35.38 3.50
N ASP A 6 -9.89 36.40 3.87
CA ASP A 6 -10.64 36.35 5.11
C ASP A 6 -11.85 35.41 4.96
N ALA A 7 -12.23 34.83 6.10
CA ALA A 7 -13.52 34.22 6.41
C ALA A 7 -13.85 32.84 5.79
N ALA A 8 -13.62 31.79 6.59
CA ALA A 8 -14.70 30.86 6.96
C ALA A 8 -14.25 29.97 8.15
N ALA A 9 -14.14 30.59 9.33
CA ALA A 9 -14.26 29.83 10.57
C ALA A 9 -15.70 29.30 10.67
N GLY A 10 -15.82 27.99 10.90
CA GLY A 10 -16.92 27.32 11.58
C GLY A 10 -18.35 27.69 11.17
N GLN A 11 -18.99 26.84 10.37
CA GLN A 11 -20.42 26.58 10.56
C GLN A 11 -20.62 25.10 10.90
N ALA A 12 -20.84 24.89 12.20
CA ALA A 12 -21.40 23.68 12.76
C ALA A 12 -22.80 23.46 12.17
N THR A 13 -22.98 22.38 11.41
CA THR A 13 -24.30 21.75 11.38
C THR A 13 -24.38 20.83 12.58
N GLY A 14 -24.99 21.34 13.66
CA GLY A 14 -25.23 20.66 14.93
C GLY A 14 -26.20 19.48 14.84
N ILE A 15 -25.97 18.53 13.94
CA ILE A 15 -26.58 17.21 14.00
C ILE A 15 -25.49 16.27 14.49
N LYS A 16 -25.69 15.69 15.68
CA LYS A 16 -24.77 14.67 16.21
C LYS A 16 -24.65 13.59 15.13
N LEU A 17 -23.44 13.34 14.63
CA LEU A 17 -23.18 12.30 13.60
C LEU A 17 -23.75 10.93 14.00
N THR A 18 -23.92 10.69 15.31
CA THR A 18 -24.56 9.48 15.86
C THR A 18 -26.07 9.37 15.63
N LYS A 19 -26.74 10.47 15.25
CA LYS A 19 -28.18 10.51 14.93
C LYS A 19 -28.46 10.41 13.42
N LEU A 20 -27.44 10.52 12.58
CA LEU A 20 -27.59 10.43 11.14
C LEU A 20 -27.79 8.98 10.67
N SER A 21 -28.58 8.82 9.63
CA SER A 21 -28.72 7.57 8.88
C SER A 21 -27.46 7.27 8.07
N VAL A 22 -27.31 6.03 7.59
CA VAL A 22 -26.15 5.63 6.78
C VAL A 22 -26.02 6.49 5.50
N PRO A 23 -27.10 6.77 4.74
CA PRO A 23 -27.02 7.63 3.56
C PRO A 23 -26.57 9.07 3.89
N GLU A 24 -27.06 9.64 5.00
CA GLU A 24 -26.67 10.98 5.43
C GLU A 24 -25.20 11.03 5.88
N LEU A 25 -24.71 9.96 6.53
CA LEU A 25 -23.29 9.84 6.88
C LEU A 25 -22.41 9.69 5.65
N GLN A 26 -22.86 8.99 4.60
CA GLN A 26 -22.14 8.88 3.33
C GLN A 26 -22.07 10.23 2.61
N ALA A 27 -23.18 11.00 2.60
CA ALA A 27 -23.20 12.35 2.05
C ALA A 27 -22.21 13.27 2.79
N ARG A 28 -22.20 13.24 4.13
CA ARG A 28 -21.23 13.99 4.93
C ARG A 28 -19.79 13.54 4.71
N TYR A 29 -19.56 12.24 4.57
CA TYR A 29 -18.25 11.72 4.23
C TYR A 29 -17.77 12.24 2.86
N ARG A 30 -18.65 12.31 1.86
CA ARG A 30 -18.32 12.88 0.55
C ARG A 30 -17.96 14.37 0.66
N GLU A 31 -18.72 15.14 1.42
CA GLU A 31 -18.45 16.57 1.66
C GLU A 31 -17.09 16.79 2.35
N VAL A 32 -16.79 16.02 3.41
CA VAL A 32 -15.61 16.22 4.25
C VAL A 32 -14.34 15.58 3.65
N VAL A 33 -14.46 14.39 3.05
CA VAL A 33 -13.32 13.61 2.55
C VAL A 33 -13.12 13.81 1.04
N GLY A 34 -14.12 14.32 0.33
CA GLY A 34 -14.04 14.61 -1.11
C GLY A 34 -14.14 13.36 -2.00
N ARG A 35 -14.67 12.24 -1.49
CA ARG A 35 -14.85 10.99 -2.25
C ARG A 35 -15.97 10.12 -1.71
N ASP A 36 -16.46 9.23 -2.57
CA ASP A 36 -17.48 8.25 -2.19
C ASP A 36 -16.95 7.15 -1.27
N THR A 37 -17.86 6.62 -0.46
CA THR A 37 -17.62 5.45 0.37
C THR A 37 -18.74 4.44 0.18
N GLY A 38 -18.37 3.18 -0.07
CA GLY A 38 -19.28 2.05 -0.04
C GLY A 38 -19.51 1.49 1.37
N SER A 39 -18.92 2.09 2.40
CA SER A 39 -19.09 1.64 3.78
C SER A 39 -20.52 1.90 4.24
N SER A 40 -21.20 0.86 4.76
CA SER A 40 -22.53 0.93 5.36
C SER A 40 -22.50 0.96 6.89
N ALA A 41 -21.32 0.85 7.50
CA ALA A 41 -21.15 0.80 8.95
C ALA A 41 -21.16 2.21 9.57
N LYS A 42 -22.20 2.52 10.36
CA LYS A 42 -22.37 3.85 10.99
C LYS A 42 -21.15 4.28 11.83
N ASN A 43 -20.64 3.39 12.70
CA ASN A 43 -19.52 3.72 13.59
C ASN A 43 -18.23 4.04 12.83
N ASP A 44 -17.95 3.31 11.75
CA ASP A 44 -16.81 3.53 10.86
C ASP A 44 -16.91 4.88 10.15
N LEU A 45 -18.09 5.23 9.63
CA LEU A 45 -18.34 6.53 8.98
C LEU A 45 -18.17 7.70 9.96
N VAL A 46 -18.74 7.60 11.16
CA VAL A 46 -18.61 8.64 12.20
C VAL A 46 -17.14 8.83 12.59
N TRP A 47 -16.39 7.74 12.77
CA TRP A 47 -14.96 7.81 13.08
C TRP A 47 -14.20 8.48 11.93
N LYS A 48 -14.39 8.04 10.67
CA LYS A 48 -13.70 8.60 9.50
C LYS A 48 -13.98 10.09 9.30
N ILE A 49 -15.23 10.52 9.45
CA ILE A 49 -15.61 11.93 9.35
C ILE A 49 -14.88 12.74 10.42
N ARG A 50 -14.89 12.28 11.68
CA ARG A 50 -14.16 12.96 12.77
C ARG A 50 -12.65 12.99 12.57
N GLN A 51 -12.06 11.95 11.98
CA GLN A 51 -10.63 11.94 11.67
C GLN A 51 -10.30 12.88 10.51
N ALA A 52 -11.17 12.97 9.51
CA ALA A 52 -11.01 13.87 8.39
C ALA A 52 -11.18 15.35 8.80
N GLU A 53 -12.15 15.67 9.66
CA GLU A 53 -12.28 17.00 10.29
C GLU A 53 -11.02 17.40 11.07
N LYS A 54 -10.31 16.42 11.65
CA LYS A 54 -9.04 16.62 12.37
C LYS A 54 -7.81 16.63 11.45
N GLY A 55 -7.98 16.55 10.13
CA GLY A 55 -6.89 16.48 9.15
C GLY A 55 -6.06 15.18 9.19
N LYS A 56 -6.54 14.15 9.89
CA LYS A 56 -5.85 12.85 10.05
C LYS A 56 -6.19 11.83 8.97
N VAL A 57 -7.08 12.18 8.04
CA VAL A 57 -7.41 11.38 6.87
C VAL A 57 -7.00 12.16 5.62
N PRO A 58 -6.32 11.52 4.65
CA PRO A 58 -6.07 12.14 3.36
C PRO A 58 -7.40 12.53 2.69
N ILE A 59 -7.59 13.83 2.51
CA ILE A 59 -8.73 14.43 1.81
C ILE A 59 -8.42 14.43 0.31
N GLY A 60 -9.38 14.03 -0.51
CA GLY A 60 -9.25 13.92 -1.96
C GLY A 60 -9.18 12.47 -2.46
N PRO A 61 -9.09 12.27 -3.79
CA PRO A 61 -9.06 10.95 -4.40
C PRO A 61 -8.00 10.10 -3.73
N ARG A 62 -8.36 8.89 -3.32
CA ARG A 62 -7.37 7.87 -2.99
C ARG A 62 -6.62 7.60 -4.29
N GLY A 63 -5.48 8.26 -4.47
CA GLY A 63 -4.51 7.79 -5.44
C GLY A 63 -4.28 6.33 -5.12
N ASN A 64 -4.47 5.44 -6.10
CA ASN A 64 -3.73 4.19 -6.07
C ASN A 64 -2.29 4.56 -5.69
N THR A 65 -1.63 3.72 -4.89
CA THR A 65 -0.20 3.86 -4.58
C THR A 65 0.68 3.66 -5.83
N ARG A 66 0.29 4.22 -6.97
CA ARG A 66 1.18 4.57 -8.05
C ARG A 66 1.91 5.80 -7.54
N ARG A 67 3.06 5.57 -6.89
CA ARG A 67 4.07 6.62 -6.72
C ARG A 67 4.19 7.34 -8.07
N GLU A 68 3.87 8.62 -8.09
CA GLU A 68 4.12 9.46 -9.25
C GLU A 68 5.63 9.73 -9.28
N GLY A 69 6.30 9.01 -10.15
CA GLY A 69 7.75 8.97 -10.33
C GLY A 69 8.08 7.82 -11.30
N PRO A 70 9.26 7.81 -11.93
CA PRO A 70 9.72 6.63 -12.65
C PRO A 70 9.61 5.47 -11.66
N GLY A 71 8.82 4.45 -12.02
CA GLY A 71 8.83 3.21 -11.27
C GLY A 71 10.30 2.77 -11.17
N PRO A 72 10.71 2.14 -10.05
CA PRO A 72 12.05 1.60 -10.00
C PRO A 72 12.32 0.79 -11.27
N ASP A 73 13.48 0.98 -11.91
CA ASP A 73 13.85 0.28 -13.14
C ASP A 73 14.20 -1.19 -12.83
N PHE A 74 13.21 -1.91 -12.32
CA PHE A 74 13.29 -3.33 -12.00
C PHE A 74 12.34 -4.07 -12.93
N LYS A 75 12.88 -5.03 -13.66
CA LYS A 75 12.08 -5.99 -14.41
C LYS A 75 11.63 -7.10 -13.45
N VAL A 76 10.34 -7.39 -13.42
CA VAL A 76 9.79 -8.52 -12.68
C VAL A 76 9.85 -9.75 -13.58
N LEU A 77 10.46 -10.83 -13.09
CA LEU A 77 10.51 -12.13 -13.77
C LEU A 77 9.38 -13.03 -13.23
N PRO A 78 8.26 -13.23 -13.95
CA PRO A 78 7.21 -14.13 -13.50
C PRO A 78 7.64 -15.58 -13.69
N LEU A 79 7.71 -16.34 -12.60
CA LEU A 79 7.97 -17.77 -12.60
C LEU A 79 6.66 -18.53 -12.35
N ARG A 80 6.35 -19.51 -13.22
CA ARG A 80 5.23 -20.43 -13.02
C ARG A 80 5.75 -21.72 -12.40
N MET A 81 5.20 -22.08 -11.26
CA MET A 81 5.55 -23.28 -10.51
C MET A 81 4.27 -23.89 -9.94
N GLU A 82 4.30 -25.20 -9.72
CA GLU A 82 3.22 -25.92 -9.04
C GLU A 82 3.15 -25.48 -7.55
N ALA A 83 1.95 -25.44 -6.97
CA ALA A 83 1.71 -24.84 -5.66
C ALA A 83 2.34 -25.67 -4.52
N ASP A 84 2.26 -26.99 -4.58
CA ASP A 84 2.87 -27.89 -3.60
C ASP A 84 4.40 -27.80 -3.65
N LEU A 85 4.98 -27.63 -4.84
CA LEU A 85 6.41 -27.37 -5.02
C LEU A 85 6.83 -26.04 -4.36
N VAL A 86 6.06 -24.96 -4.56
CA VAL A 86 6.35 -23.66 -3.93
C VAL A 86 6.26 -23.78 -2.40
N THR A 87 5.31 -24.57 -1.90
CA THR A 87 5.16 -24.83 -0.47
C THR A 87 6.40 -25.51 0.11
N GLN A 88 6.88 -26.59 -0.52
CA GLN A 88 8.10 -27.28 -0.11
C GLN A 88 9.34 -26.38 -0.18
N LEU A 89 9.40 -25.48 -1.18
CA LEU A 89 10.50 -24.53 -1.33
C LEU A 89 10.55 -23.54 -0.15
N ASP A 90 9.38 -23.06 0.31
CA ASP A 90 9.30 -22.16 1.46
C ASP A 90 9.70 -22.83 2.77
N GLU A 91 9.29 -24.08 2.97
CA GLU A 91 9.73 -24.86 4.14
C GLU A 91 11.25 -25.06 4.13
N ALA A 92 11.83 -25.36 2.96
CA ALA A 92 13.27 -25.46 2.81
C ALA A 92 13.97 -24.12 3.11
N ARG A 93 13.45 -23.01 2.57
CA ARG A 93 13.95 -21.65 2.84
C ARG A 93 13.96 -21.34 4.35
N GLU A 94 12.88 -21.68 5.05
CA GLU A 94 12.74 -21.45 6.50
C GLU A 94 13.73 -22.29 7.31
N ARG A 95 13.88 -23.58 6.97
CA ARG A 95 14.92 -24.45 7.59
C ARG A 95 16.34 -23.92 7.37
N LEU A 96 16.59 -23.27 6.23
CA LEU A 96 17.86 -22.62 5.90
C LEU A 96 18.02 -21.24 6.57
N GLY A 97 17.01 -20.74 7.28
CA GLY A 97 17.05 -19.45 7.98
C GLY A 97 17.05 -18.23 7.05
N LEU A 98 16.62 -18.40 5.79
CA LEU A 98 16.62 -17.31 4.81
C LEU A 98 15.38 -16.43 5.00
N LYS A 99 15.57 -15.11 4.91
CA LYS A 99 14.52 -14.12 5.25
C LYS A 99 13.49 -13.96 4.13
N SER A 100 13.83 -14.33 2.90
CA SER A 100 12.95 -14.15 1.75
C SER A 100 13.17 -15.21 0.66
N ARG A 101 12.14 -15.48 -0.15
CA ARG A 101 12.27 -16.30 -1.37
C ARG A 101 13.30 -15.72 -2.33
N MET A 102 13.38 -14.39 -2.41
CA MET A 102 14.35 -13.70 -3.28
C MET A 102 15.79 -14.00 -2.86
N GLU A 103 16.08 -14.05 -1.56
CA GLU A 103 17.38 -14.42 -1.03
C GLU A 103 17.75 -15.86 -1.42
N LEU A 104 16.80 -16.81 -1.30
CA LEU A 104 16.99 -18.17 -1.78
C LEU A 104 17.34 -18.17 -3.27
N PHE A 105 16.52 -17.55 -4.11
CA PHE A 105 16.75 -17.52 -5.56
C PHE A 105 18.08 -16.85 -5.94
N ARG A 106 18.46 -15.74 -5.30
CA ARG A 106 19.74 -15.07 -5.58
C ARG A 106 20.93 -15.92 -5.19
N ARG A 107 20.90 -16.57 -4.02
CA ARG A 107 21.97 -17.48 -3.60
C ARG A 107 22.07 -18.70 -4.51
N SER A 108 20.95 -19.30 -4.89
CA SER A 108 20.90 -20.41 -5.83
C SER A 108 21.44 -20.02 -7.21
N LEU A 109 21.03 -18.87 -7.75
CA LEU A 109 21.53 -18.37 -9.04
C LEU A 109 23.03 -18.05 -8.98
N HIS A 110 23.50 -17.40 -7.91
CA HIS A 110 24.93 -17.16 -7.69
C HIS A 110 25.72 -18.46 -7.72
N ALA A 111 25.30 -19.47 -6.93
CA ALA A 111 25.99 -20.75 -6.85
C ALA A 111 26.03 -21.46 -8.22
N PHE A 112 24.89 -21.51 -8.91
CA PHE A 112 24.79 -22.12 -10.24
C PHE A 112 25.68 -21.41 -11.27
N LEU A 113 25.65 -20.08 -11.32
CA LEU A 113 26.46 -19.31 -12.27
C LEU A 113 27.95 -19.45 -11.99
N LEU A 114 28.34 -19.50 -10.72
CA LEU A 114 29.74 -19.71 -10.33
C LEU A 114 30.23 -21.10 -10.77
N GLU A 115 29.42 -22.13 -10.53
CA GLU A 115 29.71 -23.50 -10.96
C GLU A 115 29.78 -23.63 -12.49
N ALA A 116 28.93 -22.91 -13.21
CA ALA A 116 28.92 -22.86 -14.68
C ALA A 116 30.08 -22.03 -15.28
N GLY A 117 30.90 -21.36 -14.46
CA GLY A 117 32.01 -20.52 -14.91
C GLY A 117 31.62 -19.07 -15.29
N GLU A 118 30.37 -18.68 -15.11
CA GLU A 118 29.84 -17.33 -15.34
C GLU A 118 30.16 -16.38 -14.18
N VAL A 119 31.44 -16.30 -13.81
CA VAL A 119 31.92 -15.62 -12.59
C VAL A 119 31.48 -14.16 -12.55
N ARG A 120 31.63 -13.42 -13.65
CA ARG A 120 31.26 -12.00 -13.74
C ARG A 120 29.76 -11.77 -13.49
N VAL A 121 28.91 -12.68 -13.97
CA VAL A 121 27.46 -12.56 -13.76
C VAL A 121 27.11 -12.99 -12.34
N ALA A 122 27.74 -14.05 -11.83
CA ALA A 122 27.56 -14.52 -10.46
C ALA A 122 27.84 -13.40 -9.44
N GLU A 123 28.90 -12.61 -9.63
CA GLU A 123 29.25 -11.47 -8.77
C GLU A 123 28.12 -10.44 -8.62
N LEU A 124 27.28 -10.25 -9.65
CA LEU A 124 26.12 -9.36 -9.59
C LEU A 124 25.06 -9.84 -8.57
N PHE A 125 25.07 -11.11 -8.21
CA PHE A 125 24.14 -11.73 -7.25
C PHE A 125 24.73 -11.92 -5.84
N ALA A 126 26.03 -11.64 -5.63
CA ALA A 126 26.70 -11.79 -4.33
C ALA A 126 26.25 -10.75 -3.27
N SER A 127 25.51 -9.73 -3.71
CA SER A 127 25.18 -8.54 -2.93
C SER A 127 23.83 -8.68 -2.24
N GLU A 128 23.82 -9.24 -1.03
CA GLU A 128 22.92 -8.91 0.09
C GLU A 128 23.23 -9.89 1.24
N ARG A 129 24.09 -9.46 2.18
CA ARG A 129 24.32 -10.13 3.48
C ARG A 129 23.23 -9.74 4.48
#